data_AF-A0A942NFM4-F1
#
_entry.id   AF-A0A942NFM4-F1
#
_cell.length_a   1.000
_cell.length_b   1.000
_cell.length_c   1.000
_cell.angle_alpha   90.00
_cell.angle_beta   90.00
_cell.angle_gamma   90.00
#
_symmetry.space_group_name_H-M   'P 1'
#
loop_
_entity.id
_entity.type
_entity.pdbx_description
1 polymer ?
#
loop_
_entity_poly.entity_id
_entity_poly.type
_entity_poly.pdbx_seq_one_letter_code
_entity_poly.pdbx_strand_id
1 'polypeptide(L)'
;MEEYMIPCLSKKLFGIDCLGCGMQRSLVLLIKGEFYDAFLMYPAIYPMLIFFGLIGMQQLQKKINLHPYIVFFGTITAITMVVSYFYKFFNYA
;
A
#
# COMPACT_ATOMS: atom_id res chain seq x y z
N MET A 1 21.45 4.64 -7.73
CA MET A 1 20.36 3.71 -7.33
C MET A 1 18.97 4.32 -7.45
N GLU A 2 18.81 5.65 -7.54
CA GLU A 2 17.53 6.33 -7.86
C GLU A 2 17.32 6.60 -9.38
N GLU A 3 18.18 6.09 -10.26
CA GLU A 3 18.10 6.33 -11.72
C GLU A 3 17.24 5.29 -12.50
N TYR A 4 16.79 4.22 -11.85
CA TYR A 4 16.01 3.14 -12.49
C TYR A 4 14.57 3.01 -11.96
N MET A 5 14.17 3.84 -10.99
CA MET A 5 12.77 3.89 -10.57
C MET A 5 12.03 4.88 -11.44
N ILE A 6 10.84 4.49 -11.92
CA ILE A 6 9.92 5.36 -12.68
C ILE A 6 9.88 6.71 -11.95
N PRO A 7 10.34 7.81 -12.56
CA PRO A 7 10.32 9.12 -11.93
C PRO A 7 8.86 9.42 -11.65
N CYS A 8 8.46 9.32 -10.39
CA CYS A 8 7.06 9.44 -10.05
C CYS A 8 6.61 10.85 -10.44
N LEU A 9 5.81 10.96 -11.50
CA LEU A 9 5.39 12.24 -12.08
C LEU A 9 4.74 13.14 -11.02
N SER A 10 3.97 12.56 -10.08
CA SER A 10 3.42 13.29 -8.93
C SER A 10 4.48 13.87 -8.00
N LYS A 11 5.63 13.22 -7.80
CA LYS A 11 6.70 13.76 -6.94
C LYS A 11 7.39 14.96 -7.59
N LYS A 12 7.49 14.94 -8.92
CA LYS A 12 8.09 16.03 -9.70
C LYS A 12 7.13 17.21 -9.95
N LEU A 13 5.83 16.93 -10.09
CA LEU A 13 4.79 17.94 -10.36
C LEU A 13 4.12 18.50 -9.09
N PHE A 14 3.97 17.67 -8.06
CA PHE A 14 3.21 18.00 -6.84
C PHE A 14 4.02 17.81 -5.55
N GLY A 15 5.27 17.31 -5.60
CA GLY A 15 6.07 17.04 -4.39
C GLY A 15 5.58 15.83 -3.57
N ILE A 16 4.48 15.18 -3.97
CA ILE A 16 3.81 14.11 -3.23
C ILE A 16 3.95 12.80 -4.00
N ASP A 17 4.36 11.72 -3.34
CA ASP A 17 4.33 10.38 -3.93
C ASP A 17 2.87 9.96 -4.21
N CYS A 18 2.60 9.47 -5.43
CA CYS A 18 1.29 8.91 -5.72
C CYS A 18 1.11 7.56 -4.99
N LEU A 19 -0.16 7.21 -4.73
CA LEU A 19 -0.57 5.98 -4.06
C LEU A 19 0.05 4.71 -4.70
N GLY A 20 0.19 4.71 -6.02
CA GLY A 20 0.79 3.60 -6.77
C GLY A 20 2.31 3.49 -6.65
N CYS A 21 3.05 4.61 -6.79
CA CYS A 21 4.52 4.60 -6.62
C CYS A 21 4.92 4.22 -5.19
N GLY A 22 4.17 4.71 -4.20
CA GLY A 22 4.39 4.38 -2.78
C GLY A 22 4.25 2.89 -2.51
N MET A 23 3.22 2.25 -3.08
CA MET A 23 3.03 0.80 -3.03
C MET A 23 4.22 0.07 -3.67
N GLN A 24 4.64 0.47 -4.87
CA GLN A 24 5.71 -0.22 -5.58
C GLN A 24 7.05 -0.13 -4.82
N ARG A 25 7.38 1.01 -4.24
CA ARG A 25 8.63 1.23 -3.49
C ARG A 25 8.61 0.54 -2.12
N SER A 26 7.49 0.57 -1.40
CA SER A 26 7.32 -0.18 -0.15
C SER A 26 7.36 -1.70 -0.36
N LEU A 27 6.86 -2.21 -1.49
CA LEU A 27 7.04 -3.62 -1.87
C LEU A 27 8.51 -3.99 -2.10
N VAL A 28 9.28 -3.12 -2.77
CA VAL A 28 10.73 -3.36 -2.94
C VAL A 28 11.46 -3.37 -1.60
N LEU A 29 11.10 -2.48 -0.67
CA LEU A 29 11.65 -2.45 0.70
C LEU A 29 11.29 -3.73 1.48
N LEU A 30 10.06 -4.23 1.35
CA LEU A 30 9.64 -5.51 1.93
C LEU A 30 10.45 -6.69 1.38
N ILE A 31 10.68 -6.74 0.06
CA ILE A 31 11.49 -7.80 -0.57
C ILE A 31 12.95 -7.73 -0.10
N LYS A 32 13.46 -6.53 0.20
CA LYS A 32 14.79 -6.32 0.78
C LYS A 32 14.87 -6.68 2.26
N GLY A 33 13.75 -6.96 2.93
CA GLY A 33 13.68 -7.23 4.37
C GLY A 33 13.65 -5.97 5.25
N GLU A 34 13.47 -4.78 4.66
CA GLU A 34 13.38 -3.51 5.38
C GLU A 34 11.92 -3.21 5.77
N PHE A 35 11.40 -4.00 6.70
CA PHE A 35 9.99 -3.91 7.15
C PHE A 35 9.64 -2.57 7.79
N TYR A 36 10.59 -1.96 8.51
CA TYR A 36 10.41 -0.68 9.19
C TYR A 36 10.29 0.46 8.18
N ASP A 37 11.23 0.55 7.23
CA ASP A 37 11.17 1.57 6.16
C ASP A 37 9.97 1.38 5.24
N ALA A 38 9.57 0.13 4.96
CA ALA A 38 8.34 -0.14 4.22
C ALA A 38 7.10 0.39 4.94
N PHE A 39 7.02 0.23 6.27
CA PHE A 39 5.93 0.75 7.09
C PHE A 39 5.93 2.28 7.13
N LEU A 40 7.10 2.90 7.31
CA LEU A 40 7.25 4.35 7.32
C LEU A 40 6.85 4.97 5.99
N MET A 41 7.22 4.31 4.89
CA MET A 41 6.97 4.79 3.54
C MET A 41 5.50 4.66 3.13
N TYR A 42 4.89 3.50 3.41
CA TYR A 42 3.51 3.22 3.05
C TYR A 42 2.88 2.20 4.01
N PRO A 43 2.30 2.65 5.13
CA PRO A 43 1.76 1.73 6.15
C PRO A 43 0.60 0.88 5.61
N ALA A 44 -0.10 1.37 4.58
CA ALA A 44 -1.18 0.66 3.89
C ALA A 44 -0.70 -0.56 3.07
N ILE A 45 0.61 -0.81 2.95
CA ILE A 45 1.15 -1.99 2.25
C ILE A 45 0.76 -3.31 2.94
N TYR A 46 0.78 -3.34 4.27
CA TYR A 46 0.46 -4.53 5.06
C TYR A 46 -1.00 -4.95 4.94
N PRO A 47 -2.00 -4.05 5.14
CA PRO A 47 -3.39 -4.42 4.96
C PRO A 47 -3.71 -4.74 3.48
N MET A 48 -3.03 -4.13 2.49
CA MET A 48 -3.12 -4.56 1.09
C MET A 48 -2.62 -5.98 0.86
N LEU A 49 -1.45 -6.34 1.42
CA LEU A 49 -0.89 -7.68 1.29
C LEU A 49 -1.81 -8.73 1.91
N ILE A 50 -2.40 -8.43 3.07
CA ILE A 50 -3.40 -9.30 3.73
C ILE A 50 -4.64 -9.45 2.85
N PHE A 51 -5.14 -8.36 2.26
CA PHE A 51 -6.30 -8.40 1.37
C PHE A 51 -6.06 -9.29 0.14
N PHE A 52 -4.92 -9.13 -0.54
CA PHE A 52 -4.53 -9.99 -1.65
C PHE A 52 -4.33 -11.45 -1.22
N GLY A 53 -3.75 -11.68 -0.04
CA GLY A 53 -3.60 -13.02 0.53
C GLY A 53 -4.94 -13.70 0.81
N LEU A 54 -5.90 -12.97 1.39
CA LEU A 54 -7.26 -13.47 1.65
C LEU A 54 -8.02 -13.79 0.36
N ILE A 55 -7.88 -12.96 -0.68
CA ILE A 55 -8.45 -13.25 -2.01
C ILE A 55 -7.83 -14.53 -2.60
N GLY A 56 -6.51 -14.67 -2.53
CA GLY A 56 -5.82 -15.88 -2.99
C GLY A 56 -6.30 -17.13 -2.24
N MET A 57 -6.41 -17.04 -0.92
CA MET A 57 -6.95 -18.12 -0.08
C MET A 57 -8.42 -18.44 -0.40
N GLN A 58 -9.26 -17.44 -0.65
CA GLN A 58 -10.66 -17.65 -1.04
C GLN A 58 -10.79 -18.43 -2.35
N GLN A 59 -9.87 -18.20 -3.30
CA GLN A 59 -9.83 -18.94 -4.57
C GLN A 59 -9.37 -20.39 -4.39
N LEU A 60 -8.44 -20.65 -3.47
CA LEU A 60 -7.97 -22.00 -3.14
C LEU A 60 -8.98 -22.77 -2.27
N GLN A 61 -9.71 -22.07 -1.39
CA GLN A 61 -10.65 -22.64 -0.43
C GLN A 61 -12.07 -22.12 -0.67
N LYS A 62 -12.70 -22.57 -1.77
CA LYS A 62 -14.11 -22.27 -2.11
C LYS A 62 -15.13 -22.61 -1.01
N LYS A 63 -14.75 -23.42 -0.02
CA LYS A 63 -15.64 -23.92 1.03
C LYS A 63 -15.73 -23.01 2.26
N ILE A 64 -14.80 -22.06 2.43
CA ILE A 64 -14.77 -21.16 3.59
C ILE A 64 -15.26 -19.78 3.15
N ASN A 65 -16.20 -19.20 3.89
CA ASN A 65 -16.69 -17.84 3.65
C ASN A 65 -15.70 -16.81 4.24
N LEU A 66 -14.65 -16.45 3.49
CA LEU A 66 -13.70 -15.37 3.89
C LEU A 66 -14.20 -13.98 3.47
N HIS A 67 -15.31 -13.90 2.74
CA HIS A 67 -15.90 -12.66 2.25
C HIS A 67 -16.03 -11.53 3.29
N PRO A 68 -16.54 -11.74 4.52
CA PRO A 68 -16.64 -10.66 5.50
C PRO A 68 -15.27 -10.14 5.95
N TYR A 69 -14.25 -11.00 6.04
CA TYR A 69 -12.89 -10.62 6.40
C TYR A 69 -12.20 -9.83 5.30
N ILE A 70 -12.42 -10.23 4.04
CA ILE A 70 -11.92 -9.51 2.86
C ILE A 70 -12.47 -8.08 2.84
N VAL A 71 -13.78 -7.91 3.04
CA VAL A 71 -14.42 -6.58 3.08
C VAL A 71 -13.89 -5.76 4.26
N PHE A 72 -13.78 -6.35 5.45
CA PHE A 72 -13.25 -5.67 6.64
C PHE A 72 -11.82 -5.13 6.44
N PHE A 73 -10.90 -5.99 5.96
CA PHE A 73 -9.52 -5.58 5.68
C PHE A 73 -9.45 -4.58 4.52
N GLY A 74 -10.27 -4.74 3.48
CA GLY A 74 -10.36 -3.79 2.37
C GLY A 74 -10.76 -2.39 2.82
N THR A 75 -11.77 -2.27 3.70
CA THR A 75 -12.19 -1.00 4.27
C THR A 75 -11.09 -0.35 5.10
N ILE A 76 -10.41 -1.11 5.97
CA ILE A 76 -9.28 -0.59 6.76
C ILE A 76 -8.18 -0.05 5.85
N THR A 77 -7.83 -0.80 4.80
CA THR A 77 -6.82 -0.41 3.81
C THR A 77 -7.19 0.91 3.13
N ALA A 78 -8.46 1.06 2.72
CA ALA A 78 -8.95 2.28 2.10
C ALA A 78 -8.88 3.48 3.05
N ILE A 79 -9.27 3.30 4.32
CA ILE A 79 -9.17 4.37 5.33
C ILE A 79 -7.70 4.78 5.54
N THR A 80 -6.79 3.81 5.70
CA THR A 80 -5.35 4.13 5.89
C THR A 80 -4.76 4.84 4.67
N MET A 81 -5.14 4.41 3.45
CA MET A 81 -4.77 5.11 2.20
C MET A 81 -5.22 6.57 2.22
N VAL A 82 -6.48 6.82 2.54
CA VAL A 82 -7.09 8.15 2.54
C VAL A 82 -6.46 9.03 3.61
N VAL A 83 -6.29 8.51 4.83
CA VAL A 83 -5.65 9.23 5.94
C VAL A 83 -4.20 9.59 5.60
N SER A 84 -3.40 8.66 5.05
CA SER A 84 -2.03 8.97 4.62
C SER A 84 -1.98 9.98 3.49
N TYR A 85 -2.94 9.96 2.56
CA TYR A 85 -3.04 10.95 1.49
C TYR A 85 -3.37 12.34 2.04
N PHE A 86 -4.37 12.45 2.92
CA PHE A 86 -4.72 13.72 3.59
C PHE A 86 -3.57 14.24 4.46
N TYR A 87 -2.88 13.37 5.19
CA TYR A 87 -1.74 13.78 6.01
C TYR A 87 -0.60 14.36 5.15
N LYS A 88 -0.27 13.72 4.02
CA LYS A 88 0.70 14.28 3.07
C LYS A 88 0.19 15.55 2.38
N PHE A 89 -1.10 15.64 2.10
CA PHE A 89 -1.71 16.83 1.50
C PHE A 89 -1.63 18.04 2.44
N PHE A 90 -1.97 17.89 3.72
CA PHE A 90 -1.89 18.98 4.70
C PHE A 90 -0.45 19.34 5.10
N ASN A 91 0.48 18.38 5.09
CA ASN A 91 1.88 18.63 5.48
C ASN A 91 2.74 19.21 4.35
N TYR A 92 2.29 19.16 3.09
CA TYR A 92 2.96 19.75 1.92
C TYR A 92 2.16 20.91 1.28
N ALA A 93 1.11 21.40 1.97
CA ALA A 93 0.39 22.62 1.62
C ALA A 93 1.12 23.89 2.07
#